data_AF-A0A6H1ZLB3-F1
#
_entry.id   AF-A0A6H1ZLB3-F1
#
_cell.length_a   1.000
_cell.length_b   1.000
_cell.length_c   1.000
_cell.angle_alpha   90.00
_cell.angle_beta   90.00
_cell.angle_gamma   90.00
#
_symmetry.space_group_name_H-M   'P 1'
#
loop_
_entity.id
_entity.type
_entity.pdbx_description
1 polymer ?
#
loop_
_entity_poly.entity_id
_entity_poly.type
_entity_poly.pdbx_seq_one_letter_code
_entity_poly.pdbx_strand_id
1 'polypeptide(L)'
;MDKTIKELKKTFDFLNKYAKNDENNACIYCGLIATDKEHLIPRSWIEETKRLKALGFNVEIPKEVIVPACRECNMIATGNFFKGFKEKKEFIQEKIIKRYKRFAKISFWTEEEINELEGRLREEVFYFNEIAKIIQKRLKKLGMKF
;
A
#
# COMPACT_ATOMS: atom_id res chain seq x y z
N MET A 1 6.35 -9.90 26.66
CA MET A 1 7.79 -9.87 26.33
C MET A 1 8.06 -8.52 25.71
N ASP A 2 8.65 -7.60 26.46
CA ASP A 2 9.18 -6.34 25.90
C ASP A 2 10.30 -6.70 24.93
N LYS A 3 10.13 -6.37 23.66
CA LYS A 3 11.21 -6.52 22.68
C LYS A 3 12.06 -5.27 22.80
N THR A 4 13.36 -5.44 23.03
CA THR A 4 14.24 -4.26 23.12
C THR A 4 14.17 -3.44 21.83
N ILE A 5 14.18 -2.10 21.91
CA ILE A 5 14.15 -1.19 20.74
C ILE A 5 15.19 -1.59 19.68
N LYS A 6 16.32 -2.14 20.11
CA LYS A 6 17.37 -2.66 19.22
C LYS A 6 16.88 -3.79 18.30
N GLU A 7 16.03 -4.70 18.80
CA GLU A 7 15.41 -5.77 18.00
C GLU A 7 14.37 -5.23 17.03
N LEU A 8 13.63 -4.20 17.46
CA LEU A 8 12.64 -3.53 16.60
C LEU A 8 13.31 -2.81 15.45
N LYS A 9 14.37 -2.02 15.72
CA LYS A 9 15.20 -1.38 14.68
C LYS A 9 15.71 -2.41 13.67
N LYS A 10 16.32 -3.52 14.14
CA LYS A 10 16.79 -4.61 13.27
C LYS A 10 15.67 -5.17 12.38
N THR A 11 14.48 -5.34 12.92
CA THR A 11 13.32 -5.83 12.18
C THR A 11 12.91 -4.83 11.09
N PHE A 12 12.82 -3.54 11.41
CA PHE A 12 12.51 -2.50 10.44
C PHE A 12 13.58 -2.36 9.36
N ASP A 13 14.86 -2.42 9.71
CA ASP A 13 15.96 -2.37 8.75
C ASP A 13 15.93 -3.54 7.77
N PHE A 14 15.67 -4.75 8.30
CA PHE A 14 15.46 -5.94 7.49
C PHE A 14 14.30 -5.73 6.51
N LEU A 15 13.11 -5.36 7.00
CA LEU A 15 11.93 -5.15 6.15
C LEU A 15 12.16 -4.05 5.10
N ASN A 16 12.83 -2.95 5.47
CA ASN A 16 13.18 -1.86 4.55
C ASN A 16 14.17 -2.30 3.46
N LYS A 17 15.11 -3.22 3.76
CA LYS A 17 16.03 -3.79 2.78
C LYS A 17 15.29 -4.65 1.76
N TYR A 18 14.38 -5.51 2.20
CA TYR A 18 13.56 -6.33 1.31
C TYR A 18 12.62 -5.47 0.44
N ALA A 19 12.12 -4.36 0.97
CA ALA A 19 11.30 -3.41 0.22
C ALA A 19 12.02 -2.74 -0.95
N LYS A 20 13.37 -2.63 -0.91
CA LYS A 20 14.17 -1.91 -1.90
C LYS A 20 14.64 -2.78 -3.08
N ASN A 21 14.73 -4.09 -2.91
CA ASN A 21 15.48 -4.96 -3.83
C ASN A 21 14.62 -5.75 -4.83
N ASP A 22 13.30 -5.55 -4.84
CA ASP A 22 12.43 -6.34 -5.72
C ASP A 22 11.42 -5.45 -6.43
N GLU A 23 11.77 -5.04 -7.65
CA GLU A 23 10.89 -4.31 -8.55
C GLU A 23 9.60 -5.09 -8.87
N ASN A 24 9.60 -6.42 -8.71
CA ASN A 24 8.40 -7.26 -8.87
C ASN A 24 7.49 -7.27 -7.63
N ASN A 25 7.92 -6.69 -6.50
CA ASN A 25 7.17 -6.62 -5.25
C ASN A 25 6.74 -5.20 -4.87
N ALA A 26 6.82 -4.23 -5.79
CA ALA A 26 6.26 -2.90 -5.56
C ALA A 26 4.77 -2.86 -5.95
N CYS A 27 3.92 -2.32 -5.08
CA CYS A 27 2.54 -2.00 -5.37
C CYS A 27 2.49 -1.02 -6.55
N ILE A 28 1.80 -1.39 -7.64
CA ILE A 28 1.72 -0.56 -8.85
C ILE A 28 1.05 0.81 -8.62
N TYR A 29 0.28 0.95 -7.54
CA TYR A 29 -0.50 2.14 -7.21
C TYR A 29 0.27 3.14 -6.35
N CYS A 30 0.87 2.68 -5.27
CA CYS A 30 1.52 3.55 -4.28
C CYS A 30 3.02 3.30 -4.12
N GLY A 31 3.51 2.20 -4.69
CA GLY A 31 4.92 1.85 -4.66
C GLY A 31 5.49 1.47 -3.31
N LEU A 32 4.64 1.18 -2.31
CA LEU A 32 5.00 0.39 -1.13
C LEU A 32 5.16 -1.09 -1.51
N ILE A 33 5.59 -1.92 -0.56
CA ILE A 33 5.61 -3.38 -0.72
C ILE A 33 4.20 -3.88 -1.08
N ALA A 34 4.11 -4.67 -2.15
CA ALA A 34 2.94 -5.42 -2.51
C ALA A 34 2.76 -6.57 -1.52
N THR A 35 1.63 -6.56 -0.83
CA THR A 35 1.25 -7.60 0.13
C THR A 35 0.07 -8.42 -0.38
N ASP A 36 -0.35 -8.17 -1.61
CA ASP A 36 -1.53 -8.72 -2.24
C ASP A 36 -1.37 -8.75 -3.78
N LYS A 37 -2.29 -9.44 -4.44
CA LYS A 37 -2.42 -9.47 -5.90
C LYS A 37 -3.81 -8.98 -6.27
N GLU A 38 -3.88 -8.08 -7.23
CA GLU A 38 -5.15 -7.54 -7.70
C GLU A 38 -5.43 -8.01 -9.13
N HIS A 39 -6.68 -8.40 -9.37
CA HIS A 39 -7.21 -8.57 -10.71
C HIS A 39 -7.65 -7.21 -11.25
N LEU A 40 -6.96 -6.69 -12.28
CA LEU A 40 -7.33 -5.40 -12.89
C LEU A 40 -8.75 -5.45 -13.47
N ILE A 41 -9.13 -6.60 -14.01
CA ILE A 41 -10.49 -6.94 -14.44
C ILE A 41 -11.11 -7.83 -13.37
N PRO A 42 -12.24 -7.44 -12.75
CA PRO A 42 -12.87 -8.27 -11.73
C PRO A 42 -13.17 -9.68 -12.25
N ARG A 43 -12.85 -10.70 -11.44
CA ARG A 43 -13.11 -12.10 -11.82
C ARG A 43 -14.59 -12.36 -12.13
N SER A 44 -15.50 -11.70 -11.41
CA SER A 44 -16.95 -11.77 -11.68
C SER A 44 -17.32 -11.33 -13.10
N TRP A 45 -16.59 -10.37 -13.68
CA TRP A 45 -16.84 -9.90 -15.04
C TRP A 45 -16.34 -10.91 -16.08
N ILE A 46 -15.19 -11.52 -15.83
CA ILE A 46 -14.66 -12.59 -16.67
C ILE A 46 -15.64 -13.77 -16.68
N GLU A 47 -16.14 -14.19 -15.50
CA GLU A 47 -17.10 -15.29 -15.40
C GLU A 47 -18.45 -14.96 -16.05
N GLU A 48 -18.98 -13.74 -15.89
CA GLU A 48 -20.22 -13.35 -16.57
C GLU A 48 -20.05 -13.30 -18.09
N THR A 49 -18.89 -12.85 -18.58
CA THR A 49 -18.62 -12.81 -20.03
C THR A 49 -18.51 -14.23 -20.61
N LYS A 50 -17.93 -15.18 -19.88
CA LYS A 50 -17.95 -16.61 -20.24
C LYS A 50 -19.38 -17.14 -20.32
N ARG A 51 -20.24 -16.77 -19.37
CA ARG A 51 -21.66 -17.15 -19.35
C ARG A 51 -22.41 -16.63 -20.58
N LEU A 52 -22.25 -15.35 -20.90
CA LEU A 52 -22.86 -14.73 -22.08
C LEU A 52 -22.38 -15.40 -23.38
N LYS A 53 -21.09 -15.69 -23.50
CA LYS A 53 -20.55 -16.41 -24.66
C LYS A 53 -21.17 -17.81 -24.82
N ALA A 54 -21.34 -18.54 -23.71
CA ALA A 54 -21.98 -19.87 -23.72
C ALA A 54 -23.47 -19.82 -24.14
N LEU A 55 -24.15 -18.69 -23.91
CA LEU A 55 -25.52 -18.43 -24.37
C LEU A 55 -25.61 -17.99 -25.84
N GLY A 56 -24.49 -17.95 -26.57
CA GLY A 56 -24.46 -17.59 -27.99
C GLY A 56 -24.32 -16.10 -28.29
N PHE A 57 -24.09 -15.25 -27.27
CA PHE A 57 -23.79 -13.84 -27.51
C PHE A 57 -22.37 -13.67 -28.08
N ASN A 58 -22.22 -12.78 -29.06
CA ASN A 58 -20.92 -12.44 -29.65
C ASN A 58 -20.13 -11.48 -28.73
N VAL A 59 -19.50 -12.03 -27.69
CA VAL A 59 -18.68 -11.30 -26.73
C VAL A 59 -17.27 -11.90 -26.63
N GLU A 60 -16.27 -11.03 -26.50
CA GLU A 60 -14.89 -11.43 -26.23
C GLU A 60 -14.65 -11.57 -24.73
N ILE A 61 -14.07 -12.70 -24.30
CA ILE A 61 -13.72 -12.90 -22.90
C ILE A 61 -12.45 -12.09 -22.62
N PRO A 62 -12.47 -11.12 -21.68
CA PRO A 62 -11.29 -10.35 -21.35
C PRO A 62 -10.18 -11.24 -20.79
N LYS A 63 -8.93 -10.96 -21.18
CA LYS A 63 -7.77 -11.63 -20.60
C LYS A 63 -7.60 -11.22 -19.15
N GLU A 64 -7.41 -12.19 -18.27
CA GLU A 64 -7.08 -11.92 -16.88
C GLU A 64 -5.71 -11.23 -16.78
N VAL A 65 -5.67 -10.10 -16.05
CA VAL A 65 -4.45 -9.36 -15.77
C VAL A 65 -4.33 -9.20 -14.25
N ILE A 66 -3.32 -9.85 -13.69
CA ILE A 66 -3.01 -9.83 -12.26
C ILE A 66 -1.76 -9.00 -12.03
N VAL A 67 -1.82 -8.10 -11.05
CA VAL A 67 -0.75 -7.15 -10.77
C VAL A 67 -0.43 -7.07 -9.27
N PRO A 68 0.82 -6.72 -8.89
CA PRO A 68 1.18 -6.57 -7.49
C PRO A 68 0.54 -5.32 -6.87
N ALA A 69 -0.14 -5.48 -5.74
CA ALA A 69 -0.76 -4.38 -5.01
C ALA A 69 -0.53 -4.53 -3.50
N CYS A 70 -0.44 -3.43 -2.78
CA CYS A 70 -0.58 -3.50 -1.32
C CYS A 70 -2.05 -3.73 -0.98
N ARG A 71 -2.33 -4.50 0.09
CA ARG A 71 -3.68 -4.82 0.53
C ARG A 71 -4.60 -3.61 0.62
N GLU A 72 -4.10 -2.48 1.12
CA GLU A 72 -4.91 -1.26 1.23
C GLU A 72 -5.32 -0.69 -0.14
N CYS A 73 -4.41 -0.64 -1.12
CA CYS A 73 -4.73 -0.18 -2.46
C CYS A 73 -5.73 -1.14 -3.14
N ASN A 74 -5.55 -2.46 -2.97
CA ASN A 74 -6.46 -3.48 -3.47
C ASN A 74 -7.89 -3.30 -2.88
N MET A 75 -7.99 -3.05 -1.58
CA MET A 75 -9.27 -2.82 -0.91
C MET A 75 -9.96 -1.53 -1.37
N ILE A 76 -9.20 -0.46 -1.67
CA ILE A 76 -9.76 0.78 -2.23
C ILE A 76 -10.27 0.55 -3.65
N ALA A 77 -9.57 -0.27 -4.44
CA ALA A 77 -9.92 -0.58 -5.80
C ALA A 77 -11.21 -1.41 -5.91
N THR A 78 -11.48 -2.26 -4.91
CA THR A 78 -12.61 -3.19 -4.89
C THR A 78 -13.95 -2.44 -4.92
N GLY A 79 -14.93 -2.96 -5.66
CA GLY A 79 -16.30 -2.45 -5.69
C GLY A 79 -16.52 -1.18 -6.54
N ASN A 80 -15.48 -0.69 -7.22
CA ASN A 80 -15.56 0.46 -8.10
C ASN A 80 -15.30 0.05 -9.57
N PHE A 81 -16.03 0.66 -10.50
CA PHE A 81 -15.78 0.50 -11.92
C PHE A 81 -14.91 1.66 -12.42
N PHE A 82 -13.91 1.33 -13.24
CA PHE A 82 -13.00 2.29 -13.85
C PHE A 82 -12.91 2.05 -15.34
N LYS A 83 -12.88 3.12 -16.14
CA LYS A 83 -12.73 3.06 -17.59
C LYS A 83 -11.34 2.60 -18.02
N GLY A 84 -10.35 2.73 -17.14
CA GLY A 84 -9.00 2.27 -17.41
C GLY A 84 -8.08 2.32 -16.20
N PHE A 85 -6.87 1.77 -16.40
CA PHE A 85 -5.87 1.67 -15.36
C PHE A 85 -5.44 3.03 -14.79
N LYS A 86 -5.36 4.06 -15.65
CA LYS A 86 -4.98 5.41 -15.24
C LYS A 86 -5.98 6.01 -14.24
N GLU A 87 -7.27 5.99 -14.59
CA GLU A 87 -8.35 6.48 -13.71
C GLU A 87 -8.38 5.72 -12.38
N LYS A 88 -8.26 4.39 -12.45
CA LYS A 88 -8.16 3.53 -11.26
C LYS A 88 -7.00 3.92 -10.35
N LYS A 89 -5.83 4.14 -10.95
CA LYS A 89 -4.62 4.57 -10.23
C LYS A 89 -4.82 5.93 -9.59
N GLU A 90 -5.31 6.92 -10.32
CA GLU A 90 -5.57 8.28 -9.81
C GLU A 90 -6.55 8.24 -8.64
N PHE A 91 -7.68 7.53 -8.79
CA PHE A 91 -8.66 7.36 -7.72
C PHE A 91 -8.06 6.76 -6.45
N ILE A 92 -7.28 5.68 -6.58
CA ILE A 92 -6.63 5.03 -5.43
C ILE A 92 -5.63 5.99 -4.77
N GLN A 93 -4.81 6.67 -5.56
CA GLN A 93 -3.79 7.59 -5.06
C GLN A 93 -4.43 8.77 -4.31
N GLU A 94 -5.50 9.35 -4.83
CA GLU A 94 -6.25 10.41 -4.17
C GLU A 94 -6.84 9.96 -2.82
N LYS A 95 -7.42 8.76 -2.76
CA LYS A 95 -7.93 8.20 -1.50
C LYS A 95 -6.84 8.02 -0.47
N ILE A 96 -5.67 7.52 -0.87
CA ILE A 96 -4.50 7.38 0.00
C ILE A 96 -4.01 8.74 0.50
N ILE A 97 -3.83 9.71 -0.39
CA ILE A 97 -3.42 11.07 -0.02
C ILE A 97 -4.40 11.67 0.97
N LYS A 98 -5.71 11.60 0.68
CA LYS A 98 -6.76 12.13 1.56
C LYS A 98 -6.74 11.46 2.94
N ARG A 99 -6.56 10.14 3.00
CA ARG A 99 -6.52 9.35 4.25
C ARG A 99 -5.31 9.74 5.12
N TYR A 100 -4.14 9.91 4.51
CA TYR A 100 -2.89 10.11 5.25
C TYR A 100 -2.40 11.55 5.29
N LYS A 101 -3.15 12.53 4.76
CA LYS A 101 -2.75 13.94 4.70
C LYS A 101 -2.21 14.51 6.02
N ARG A 102 -2.71 14.04 7.17
CA ARG A 102 -2.26 14.48 8.50
C ARG A 102 -0.81 14.13 8.80
N PHE A 103 -0.30 13.03 8.25
CA PHE A 103 1.09 12.58 8.45
C PHE A 103 2.09 13.44 7.67
N ALA A 104 1.63 14.26 6.72
CA ALA A 104 2.50 15.13 5.94
C ALA A 104 3.20 16.20 6.79
N LYS A 105 2.59 16.61 7.90
CA LYS A 105 3.09 17.70 8.77
C LYS A 105 3.51 17.21 10.15
N ILE A 106 3.74 15.90 10.29
CA ILE A 106 4.05 15.32 11.59
C ILE A 106 5.53 15.51 11.91
N SER A 107 5.81 15.96 13.12
CA SER A 107 7.17 15.98 13.67
C SER A 107 7.54 14.60 14.17
N PHE A 108 8.82 14.26 14.04
CA PHE A 108 9.37 13.01 14.54
C PHE A 108 10.12 13.27 15.83
N TRP A 109 9.98 12.35 16.78
CA TRP A 109 10.86 12.30 17.94
C TRP A 109 12.29 11.94 17.50
N THR A 110 13.30 12.59 18.06
CA THR A 110 14.69 12.22 17.82
C THR A 110 15.02 10.90 18.51
N GLU A 111 16.18 10.31 18.19
CA GLU A 111 16.59 9.09 18.87
C GLU A 111 16.87 9.32 20.36
N GLU A 112 17.41 10.49 20.69
CA GLU A 112 17.66 10.92 22.06
C GLU A 112 16.35 11.03 22.84
N GLU A 113 15.35 11.74 22.31
CA GLU A 113 14.05 11.90 22.97
C GLU A 113 13.33 10.54 23.15
N ILE A 114 13.47 9.62 22.20
CA ILE A 114 12.93 8.25 22.35
C ILE A 114 13.69 7.49 23.44
N ASN A 115 15.01 7.66 23.54
CA ASN A 115 15.83 6.94 24.52
C ASN A 115 15.59 7.39 25.97
N GLU A 116 15.08 8.61 26.17
CA GLU A 116 14.64 9.13 27.47
C GLU A 116 13.32 8.52 27.95
N LEU A 117 12.53 7.94 27.04
CA LEU A 117 11.30 7.24 27.40
C LEU A 117 11.59 5.83 27.91
N GLU A 118 10.68 5.29 28.71
CA GLU A 118 10.79 3.94 29.26
C GLU A 118 9.57 3.06 28.94
N GLY A 119 9.81 1.75 29.00
CA GLY A 119 8.80 0.71 28.83
C GLY A 119 7.97 0.86 27.56
N ARG A 120 6.66 0.69 27.71
CA ARG A 120 5.71 0.64 26.60
C ARG A 120 5.59 1.97 25.83
N LEU A 121 5.70 3.11 26.51
CA LEU A 121 5.59 4.41 25.86
C LEU A 121 6.74 4.61 24.84
N ARG A 122 7.96 4.21 25.22
CA ARG A 122 9.11 4.21 24.31
C ARG A 122 8.85 3.41 23.05
N GLU A 123 8.34 2.18 23.20
CA GLU A 123 8.02 1.31 22.08
C GLU A 123 6.96 1.95 21.17
N GLU A 124 5.86 2.44 21.74
CA GLU A 124 4.76 3.05 21.00
C GLU A 124 5.21 4.28 20.21
N VAL A 125 6.02 5.16 20.81
CA VAL A 125 6.60 6.33 20.13
C VAL A 125 7.53 5.91 19.01
N PHE A 126 8.40 4.92 19.23
CA PHE A 126 9.27 4.39 18.19
C PHE A 126 8.48 3.84 16.99
N TYR A 127 7.50 2.97 17.24
CA TYR A 127 6.66 2.39 16.19
C TYR A 127 5.89 3.46 15.42
N PHE A 128 5.33 4.43 16.14
CA PHE A 128 4.62 5.55 15.54
C PHE A 128 5.53 6.33 14.60
N ASN A 129 6.74 6.69 15.05
CA ASN A 129 7.74 7.39 14.24
C ASN A 129 8.07 6.61 12.95
N GLU A 130 8.34 5.31 13.05
CA GLU A 130 8.70 4.49 11.88
C GLU A 130 7.54 4.34 10.90
N ILE A 131 6.31 4.13 11.39
CA ILE A 131 5.10 4.08 10.55
C ILE A 131 4.89 5.43 9.86
N ALA A 132 5.01 6.54 10.60
CA ALA A 132 4.84 7.87 10.06
C ALA A 132 5.89 8.19 8.97
N LYS A 133 7.15 7.77 9.14
CA LYS A 133 8.19 7.90 8.11
C LYS A 133 7.84 7.12 6.84
N ILE A 134 7.31 5.90 6.96
CA ILE A 134 6.86 5.09 5.82
C ILE A 134 5.70 5.79 5.10
N ILE A 135 4.73 6.30 5.84
CA ILE A 135 3.59 7.04 5.28
C ILE A 135 4.06 8.30 4.54
N GLN A 136 4.98 9.09 5.10
CA GLN A 136 5.53 10.27 4.42
C GLN A 136 6.26 9.90 3.13
N LYS A 137 7.10 8.85 3.14
CA LYS A 137 7.77 8.35 1.93
C LYS A 137 6.75 7.94 0.86
N ARG A 138 5.67 7.25 1.26
CA ARG A 138 4.55 6.90 0.37
C ARG A 138 3.91 8.15 -0.23
N LEU A 139 3.55 9.13 0.60
CA LEU A 139 2.94 10.39 0.14
C LEU A 139 3.86 11.17 -0.83
N LYS A 140 5.16 11.20 -0.56
CA LYS A 140 6.16 11.80 -1.47
C LYS A 140 6.17 11.11 -2.84
N LYS A 141 6.14 9.77 -2.85
CA LYS A 141 6.10 8.97 -4.09
C LYS A 141 4.80 9.19 -4.88
N LEU A 142 3.72 9.59 -4.20
CA LEU A 142 2.45 9.98 -4.80
C LEU A 142 2.40 11.45 -5.25
N GLY A 143 3.51 12.19 -5.17
CA GLY A 143 3.60 13.57 -5.64
C GLY A 143 3.12 14.61 -4.63
N MET A 144 2.83 14.24 -3.38
CA MET A 144 2.52 15.20 -2.33
C MET A 144 3.78 16.00 -1.97
N LYS A 145 3.68 17.33 -2.01
CA LYS A 145 4.71 18.26 -1.55
C LYS A 145 4.46 18.61 -0.07
N PHE A 146 5.53 18.67 0.71
CA PHE A 146 5.52 18.98 2.14
C PHE A 146 5.95 20.42 2.37
#